data_AF-A0A935V0N6-F1
#
_entry.id   AF-A0A935V0N6-F1
#
_cell.length_a   1.000
_cell.length_b   1.000
_cell.length_c   1.000
_cell.angle_alpha   90.00
_cell.angle_beta   90.00
_cell.angle_gamma   90.00
#
_symmetry.space_group_name_H-M   'P 1'
#
loop_
_entity.id
_entity.type
_entity.pdbx_description
1 polymer ?
#
loop_
_entity_poly.entity_id
_entity_poly.type
_entity_poly.pdbx_seq_one_letter_code
_entity_poly.pdbx_strand_id
1 'polypeptide(L)'
;MFASVVGYLTIDPVFTAMGADATTLPMIRQYMGPWYLSIVLLVVPMMGNAALRDSGDSMTQARTMIISAILNGILDPILIFGHGGHRGHGRDRRRRGGIIACGVAAALTLWVLIRGADLVSFERVPFAEVKASWRQILKVGAPPPTSLALLRTTVLALPLAWIGAQWNGLEGLFIGVAAANIITGLAAFWMARPLRAGILPDPGAR
;
A
#
# COMPACT_ATOMS: atom_id res chain seq x y z
N MET A 1 -3.17 -1.56 -15.21
CA MET A 1 -2.37 -1.76 -16.43
C MET A 1 -2.39 -0.55 -17.36
N PHE A 2 -3.56 -0.05 -17.80
CA PHE A 2 -3.64 1.16 -18.65
C PHE A 2 -2.88 2.35 -18.07
N ALA A 3 -3.06 2.66 -16.77
CA ALA A 3 -2.34 3.74 -16.10
C ALA A 3 -0.81 3.57 -16.09
N SER A 4 -0.29 2.35 -16.00
CA SER A 4 1.14 2.08 -16.08
C SER A 4 1.70 2.37 -17.47
N VAL A 5 0.95 2.02 -18.52
CA VAL A 5 1.34 2.27 -19.91
C VAL A 5 1.33 3.76 -20.23
N VAL A 6 0.23 4.44 -19.89
CA VAL A 6 0.12 5.89 -20.06
C VAL A 6 1.25 6.58 -19.30
N GLY A 7 1.41 6.26 -18.01
CA GLY A 7 2.46 6.83 -17.18
C GLY A 7 3.87 6.63 -17.73
N TYR A 8 4.18 5.43 -18.24
CA TYR A 8 5.47 5.14 -18.86
C TYR A 8 5.72 5.98 -20.13
N LEU A 9 4.71 6.12 -20.99
CA LEU A 9 4.79 6.91 -22.22
C LEU A 9 4.88 8.41 -21.94
N THR A 10 4.34 8.88 -20.82
CA THR A 10 4.30 10.30 -20.45
C THR A 10 5.44 10.74 -19.52
N ILE A 11 6.44 9.89 -19.22
CA ILE A 11 7.55 10.24 -18.32
C ILE A 11 8.18 11.57 -18.74
N ASP A 12 8.64 11.68 -19.99
CA ASP A 12 9.33 12.88 -20.47
C ASP A 12 8.48 14.15 -20.39
N PRO A 13 7.30 14.22 -21.03
CA PRO A 13 6.53 15.46 -21.04
C PRO A 13 6.11 15.89 -19.62
N VAL A 14 5.78 14.95 -18.75
CA VAL A 14 5.36 15.27 -17.37
C VAL A 14 6.54 15.79 -16.55
N PHE A 15 7.68 15.08 -16.56
CA PHE A 15 8.80 15.47 -15.71
C PHE A 15 9.55 16.69 -16.25
N THR A 16 9.61 16.88 -17.56
CA THR A 16 10.11 18.14 -18.15
C THR A 16 9.20 19.32 -17.80
N ALA A 17 7.87 19.15 -17.83
CA ALA A 17 6.94 20.19 -17.37
C ALA A 17 7.08 20.50 -15.87
N MET A 18 7.52 19.54 -15.06
CA MET A 18 7.86 19.73 -13.64
C MET A 18 9.24 20.36 -13.41
N GLY A 19 9.98 20.71 -14.47
CA GLY A 19 11.30 21.35 -14.38
C GLY A 19 12.49 20.39 -14.33
N ALA A 20 12.32 19.12 -14.72
CA ALA A 20 13.46 18.20 -14.84
C ALA A 20 14.39 18.61 -15.99
N ASP A 21 15.66 18.75 -15.68
CA ASP A 21 16.72 19.10 -16.63
C ASP A 21 17.31 17.86 -17.33
N ALA A 22 18.20 18.09 -18.29
CA ALA A 22 18.83 17.02 -19.08
C ALA A 22 19.68 16.05 -18.25
N THR A 23 20.10 16.44 -17.04
CA THR A 23 20.88 15.58 -16.14
C THR A 23 19.98 14.72 -15.25
N THR A 24 18.82 15.23 -14.84
CA THR A 24 17.88 14.53 -13.97
C THR A 24 16.94 13.61 -14.73
N LEU A 25 16.53 13.97 -15.95
CA LEU A 25 15.58 13.19 -16.75
C LEU A 25 16.02 11.72 -16.99
N PRO A 26 17.30 11.43 -17.29
CA PRO A 26 17.79 10.05 -17.38
C PRO A 26 17.68 9.29 -16.05
N MET A 27 17.89 9.96 -14.90
CA MET A 27 17.74 9.34 -13.58
C MET A 27 16.27 9.00 -13.30
N ILE A 28 15.35 9.90 -13.66
CA ILE A 28 13.90 9.67 -13.53
C ILE A 28 13.47 8.47 -14.36
N ARG A 29 13.86 8.40 -15.64
CA ARG A 29 13.54 7.24 -16.51
C ARG A 29 14.00 5.92 -15.92
N GLN A 30 15.21 5.90 -15.36
CA GLN A 30 15.78 4.72 -14.72
C GLN A 30 15.00 4.28 -13.48
N TYR A 31 14.44 5.22 -12.73
CA TYR A 31 13.66 4.93 -11.53
C TYR A 31 12.19 4.60 -11.86
N MET A 32 11.54 5.42 -12.67
CA MET A 32 10.11 5.34 -12.96
C MET A 32 9.76 4.15 -13.87
N GLY A 33 10.65 3.75 -14.79
CA GLY A 33 10.39 2.62 -15.68
C GLY A 33 10.05 1.33 -14.91
N PRO A 34 10.95 0.85 -14.03
CA PRO A 34 10.67 -0.29 -13.15
C PRO A 34 9.48 -0.05 -12.21
N TRP A 35 9.32 1.17 -11.69
CA TRP A 35 8.22 1.51 -10.79
C TRP A 35 6.85 1.36 -11.45
N TYR A 36 6.69 1.79 -12.71
CA TYR A 36 5.45 1.60 -13.47
C TYR A 36 5.11 0.13 -13.70
N LEU A 37 6.11 -0.74 -13.82
CA LEU A 37 5.92 -2.18 -13.87
C LEU A 37 5.41 -2.73 -12.53
N SER A 38 5.98 -2.25 -11.41
CA SER A 38 5.53 -2.60 -10.06
C SER A 38 4.07 -2.24 -9.78
N ILE A 39 3.53 -1.17 -10.36
CA ILE A 39 2.11 -0.77 -10.18
C ILE A 39 1.15 -1.93 -10.51
N VAL A 40 1.47 -2.74 -11.52
CA VAL A 40 0.62 -3.88 -11.90
C VAL A 40 0.53 -4.89 -10.76
N LEU A 41 1.67 -5.17 -10.12
CA LEU A 41 1.75 -6.08 -8.98
C LEU A 41 1.12 -5.48 -7.73
N LEU A 42 1.20 -4.15 -7.57
CA LEU A 42 0.73 -3.42 -6.39
C LEU A 42 -0.81 -3.38 -6.29
N VAL A 43 -1.53 -3.55 -7.41
CA VAL A 43 -3.00 -3.67 -7.38
C VAL A 43 -3.48 -4.89 -6.59
N VAL A 44 -2.73 -6.00 -6.65
CA VAL A 44 -3.09 -7.26 -5.97
C VAL A 44 -3.19 -7.09 -4.44
N PRO A 45 -2.15 -6.62 -3.72
CA PRO A 45 -2.23 -6.37 -2.29
C PRO A 45 -3.25 -5.29 -1.93
N MET A 46 -3.45 -4.28 -2.77
CA MET A 46 -4.47 -3.25 -2.52
C MET A 46 -5.89 -3.82 -2.56
N MET A 47 -6.20 -4.61 -3.59
CA MET A 47 -7.50 -5.26 -3.73
C MET A 47 -7.70 -6.34 -2.65
N GLY A 48 -6.67 -7.12 -2.34
CA GLY A 48 -6.75 -8.14 -1.29
C GLY A 48 -7.02 -7.53 0.09
N ASN A 49 -6.37 -6.42 0.43
CA ASN A 49 -6.64 -5.71 1.69
C ASN A 49 -8.05 -5.13 1.75
N ALA A 50 -8.59 -4.65 0.61
CA ALA A 50 -9.97 -4.21 0.55
C ALA A 50 -10.95 -5.39 0.73
N ALA A 51 -10.70 -6.51 0.04
CA ALA A 51 -11.53 -7.71 0.14
C ALA A 51 -11.56 -8.30 1.57
N LEU A 52 -10.40 -8.41 2.23
CA LEU A 52 -10.31 -8.89 3.62
C LEU A 52 -11.01 -7.96 4.62
N ARG A 53 -11.05 -6.65 4.33
CA ARG A 53 -11.78 -5.68 5.15
C ARG A 53 -13.29 -5.84 5.00
N ASP A 54 -13.74 -6.04 3.76
CA ASP A 54 -15.16 -6.13 3.43
C ASP A 54 -15.76 -7.50 3.83
N SER A 55 -14.93 -8.55 3.94
CA SER A 55 -15.33 -9.87 4.45
C SER A 55 -15.54 -9.90 5.97
N GLY A 56 -15.19 -8.83 6.69
CA GLY A 56 -15.29 -8.74 8.15
C GLY A 56 -14.16 -9.45 8.91
N ASP A 57 -13.25 -10.15 8.23
CA ASP A 57 -12.08 -10.80 8.85
C ASP A 57 -10.95 -9.78 9.10
N SER A 58 -11.20 -8.93 10.09
CA SER A 58 -10.28 -7.87 10.52
C SER A 58 -8.96 -8.43 11.09
N MET A 59 -8.94 -9.67 11.59
CA MET A 59 -7.74 -10.26 12.21
C MET A 59 -6.75 -10.76 11.16
N THR A 60 -7.24 -11.43 10.11
CA THR A 60 -6.41 -11.78 8.95
C THR A 60 -5.92 -10.53 8.24
N GLN A 61 -6.75 -9.50 8.11
CA GLN A 61 -6.34 -8.19 7.60
C GLN A 61 -5.25 -7.53 8.46
N ALA A 62 -5.38 -7.52 9.78
CA ALA A 62 -4.38 -6.91 10.66
C ALA A 62 -3.04 -7.67 10.64
N ARG A 63 -3.08 -9.01 10.67
CA ARG A 63 -1.87 -9.85 10.58
C ARG A 63 -1.13 -9.64 9.27
N THR A 64 -1.84 -9.59 8.15
CA THR A 64 -1.23 -9.35 6.83
C THR A 64 -0.59 -7.98 6.71
N MET A 65 -1.19 -6.94 7.28
CA MET A 65 -0.56 -5.60 7.34
C MET A 65 0.74 -5.61 8.16
N ILE A 66 0.75 -6.25 9.34
CA ILE A 66 1.95 -6.32 10.20
C ILE A 66 3.07 -7.09 9.49
N ILE A 67 2.75 -8.26 8.93
CA ILE A 67 3.74 -9.08 8.19
C ILE A 67 4.27 -8.30 6.99
N SER A 68 3.39 -7.62 6.24
CA SER A 68 3.80 -6.79 5.09
C SER A 68 4.68 -5.62 5.52
N ALA A 69 4.40 -4.98 6.65
CA ALA A 69 5.22 -3.88 7.16
C ALA A 69 6.63 -4.35 7.56
N ILE A 70 6.72 -5.48 8.25
CA ILE A 70 8.00 -6.10 8.63
C ILE A 70 8.78 -6.51 7.38
N LEU A 71 8.13 -7.18 6.43
CA LEU A 71 8.76 -7.60 5.18
C LEU A 71 9.29 -6.41 4.39
N ASN A 72 8.49 -5.36 4.17
CA ASN A 72 8.96 -4.17 3.46
C ASN A 72 10.10 -3.47 4.21
N GLY A 73 10.00 -3.34 5.55
CA GLY A 73 11.04 -2.74 6.38
C GLY A 73 12.40 -3.46 6.32
N ILE A 74 12.40 -4.76 5.99
CA ILE A 74 13.63 -5.56 5.84
C ILE A 74 14.05 -5.66 4.36
N LEU A 75 13.12 -5.99 3.45
CA LEU A 75 13.41 -6.19 2.03
C LEU A 75 13.86 -4.89 1.36
N ASP A 76 13.23 -3.75 1.65
CA ASP A 76 13.56 -2.50 0.94
C ASP A 76 15.02 -2.08 1.19
N PRO A 77 15.52 -2.02 2.45
CA PRO A 77 16.93 -1.74 2.68
C PRO A 77 17.87 -2.77 2.06
N ILE A 78 17.55 -4.07 2.15
CA ILE A 78 18.39 -5.14 1.59
C ILE A 78 18.45 -5.05 0.06
N LEU A 79 17.33 -4.80 -0.60
CA LEU A 79 17.24 -4.74 -2.06
C LEU A 79 17.81 -3.44 -2.63
N ILE A 80 17.66 -2.33 -1.91
CA ILE A 80 18.17 -1.02 -2.33
C ILE A 80 19.67 -0.90 -2.06
N PHE A 81 20.14 -1.30 -0.87
CA PHE A 81 21.51 -1.08 -0.42
C PHE A 81 22.41 -2.34 -0.50
N GLY A 82 21.84 -3.54 -0.57
CA GLY A 82 22.58 -4.80 -0.61
C GLY A 82 23.06 -5.29 0.76
N HIS A 83 23.42 -6.58 0.84
CA HIS A 83 23.99 -7.18 2.06
C HIS A 83 25.50 -6.85 2.12
N GLY A 84 25.95 -6.11 3.15
CA GLY A 84 27.37 -5.94 3.46
C GLY A 84 28.09 -4.74 2.81
N GLY A 85 27.49 -3.55 2.78
CA GLY A 85 28.24 -2.27 2.61
C GLY A 85 28.98 -2.06 1.27
N HIS A 86 28.77 -2.91 0.26
CA HIS A 86 29.44 -2.79 -1.04
C HIS A 86 28.83 -1.63 -1.87
N ARG A 87 29.44 -0.45 -1.76
CA ARG A 87 29.08 0.83 -2.41
C ARG A 87 29.25 0.86 -3.94
N GLY A 88 29.26 -0.28 -4.63
CA GLY A 88 29.65 -0.34 -6.06
C GLY A 88 28.52 -0.40 -7.09
N HIS A 89 27.31 -0.88 -6.75
CA HIS A 89 26.28 -1.25 -7.75
C HIS A 89 24.88 -0.68 -7.45
N GLY A 90 24.80 0.48 -6.80
CA GLY A 90 23.53 1.04 -6.29
C GLY A 90 22.46 1.37 -7.34
N ARG A 91 22.85 1.66 -8.60
CA ARG A 91 21.89 2.08 -9.64
C ARG A 91 21.05 0.93 -10.21
N ASP A 92 21.60 -0.26 -10.42
CA ASP A 92 20.83 -1.40 -10.99
C ASP A 92 20.08 -2.21 -9.93
N ARG A 93 20.47 -2.10 -8.65
CA ARG A 93 19.78 -2.75 -7.53
C ARG A 93 18.50 -2.01 -7.15
N ARG A 94 18.56 -0.67 -7.07
CA ARG A 94 17.38 0.18 -6.85
C ARG A 94 16.29 -0.03 -7.91
N ARG A 95 16.68 -0.35 -9.16
CA ARG A 95 15.74 -0.66 -10.26
C ARG A 95 14.98 -1.96 -10.07
N ARG A 96 15.62 -3.00 -9.54
CA ARG A 96 15.00 -4.34 -9.38
C ARG A 96 14.32 -4.53 -8.02
N GLY A 97 14.79 -3.82 -7.00
CA GLY A 97 14.28 -3.97 -5.63
C GLY A 97 12.78 -3.69 -5.51
N GLY A 98 12.31 -2.59 -6.10
CA GLY A 98 10.89 -2.22 -6.03
C GLY A 98 9.96 -3.25 -6.70
N ILE A 99 10.41 -3.92 -7.77
CA ILE A 99 9.63 -4.97 -8.44
C ILE A 99 9.60 -6.23 -7.59
N ILE A 100 10.75 -6.63 -7.03
CA ILE A 100 10.86 -7.82 -6.18
C ILE A 100 10.03 -7.65 -4.89
N ALA A 101 10.14 -6.50 -4.21
CA ALA A 101 9.35 -6.19 -3.02
C ALA A 101 7.85 -6.22 -3.32
N CYS A 102 7.41 -5.59 -4.42
CA CYS A 102 6.01 -5.65 -4.85
C CYS A 102 5.56 -7.06 -5.22
N GLY A 103 6.41 -7.86 -5.86
CA GLY A 103 6.13 -9.25 -6.21
C GLY A 103 5.93 -10.13 -4.98
N VAL A 104 6.80 -9.99 -3.96
CA VAL A 104 6.66 -10.69 -2.68
C VAL A 104 5.36 -10.30 -1.98
N ALA A 105 5.04 -9.01 -1.93
CA ALA A 105 3.79 -8.52 -1.33
C ALA A 105 2.54 -9.05 -2.07
N ALA A 106 2.57 -9.07 -3.41
CA ALA A 106 1.49 -9.63 -4.22
C ALA A 106 1.33 -11.13 -4.01
N ALA A 107 2.43 -11.89 -3.96
CA ALA A 107 2.42 -13.33 -3.72
C ALA A 107 1.87 -13.66 -2.33
N LEU A 108 2.29 -12.93 -1.29
CA LEU A 108 1.77 -13.11 0.06
C LEU A 108 0.26 -12.85 0.12
N THR A 109 -0.20 -11.77 -0.52
CA THR A 109 -1.63 -11.42 -0.54
C THR A 109 -2.44 -12.51 -1.25
N LEU A 110 -2.00 -12.97 -2.43
CA LEU A 110 -2.66 -14.07 -3.14
C LEU A 110 -2.69 -15.34 -2.31
N TRP A 111 -1.57 -15.67 -1.66
CA TRP A 111 -1.50 -16.84 -0.79
C TRP A 111 -2.52 -16.76 0.35
N VAL A 112 -2.67 -15.61 1.00
CA VAL A 112 -3.70 -15.41 2.04
C VAL A 112 -5.11 -15.49 1.48
N LEU A 113 -5.39 -14.86 0.35
CA LEU A 113 -6.71 -14.88 -0.26
C LEU A 113 -7.14 -16.30 -0.66
N ILE A 114 -6.21 -17.11 -1.18
CA ILE A 114 -6.47 -18.48 -1.62
C ILE A 114 -6.59 -19.45 -0.44
N ARG A 115 -5.75 -19.31 0.60
CA ARG A 115 -5.66 -20.29 1.70
C ARG A 115 -6.49 -19.93 2.94
N GLY A 116 -6.74 -18.65 3.17
CA GLY A 116 -7.17 -18.15 4.47
C GLY A 116 -8.61 -17.65 4.55
N ALA A 117 -9.22 -17.24 3.44
CA ALA A 117 -10.47 -16.46 3.50
C ALA A 117 -11.63 -17.01 2.64
N ASP A 118 -11.43 -18.09 1.87
CA ASP A 118 -12.42 -18.65 0.92
C ASP A 118 -13.03 -17.60 -0.05
N LEU A 119 -12.32 -16.48 -0.23
CA LEU A 119 -12.75 -15.33 -1.03
C LEU A 119 -12.52 -15.54 -2.52
N VAL A 120 -11.81 -16.60 -2.90
CA VAL A 120 -11.44 -16.88 -4.28
C VAL A 120 -12.15 -18.15 -4.74
N SER A 121 -13.31 -17.97 -5.37
CA SER A 121 -13.97 -19.04 -6.10
C SER A 121 -13.32 -19.18 -7.48
N PHE A 122 -12.90 -20.40 -7.83
CA PHE A 122 -12.35 -20.72 -9.16
C PHE A 122 -13.45 -21.08 -10.17
N GLU A 123 -14.66 -20.58 -9.94
CA GLU A 123 -15.82 -20.89 -10.77
C GLU A 123 -15.81 -20.06 -12.06
N ARG A 124 -16.22 -20.66 -13.18
CA ARG A 124 -16.28 -19.97 -14.47
C ARG A 124 -17.51 -19.07 -14.50
N VAL A 125 -17.31 -17.80 -14.19
CA VAL A 125 -18.36 -16.78 -14.25
C VAL A 125 -18.60 -16.35 -15.70
N PRO A 126 -19.85 -16.28 -16.21
CA PRO A 126 -20.11 -15.83 -17.56
C PRO A 126 -19.74 -14.34 -17.75
N PHE A 127 -19.27 -13.98 -18.94
CA PHE A 127 -18.78 -12.62 -19.23
C PHE A 127 -19.82 -11.51 -18.97
N ALA A 128 -21.12 -11.84 -19.10
CA ALA A 128 -22.21 -10.91 -18.82
C ALA A 128 -22.22 -10.44 -17.36
N GLU A 129 -21.97 -11.35 -16.41
CA GLU A 129 -21.90 -11.03 -14.98
C GLU A 129 -20.63 -10.23 -14.65
N VAL A 130 -19.49 -10.58 -15.26
CA VAL A 130 -18.25 -9.79 -15.13
C VAL A 130 -18.45 -8.35 -15.58
N LYS A 131 -19.10 -8.15 -16.73
CA LYS A 131 -19.42 -6.81 -17.25
C LYS A 131 -20.39 -6.05 -16.35
N ALA A 132 -21.38 -6.73 -15.77
CA ALA A 132 -22.31 -6.14 -14.82
C ALA A 132 -21.57 -5.65 -13.56
N SER A 133 -20.68 -6.47 -13.01
CA SER A 133 -19.82 -6.13 -11.87
C SER A 133 -18.91 -4.94 -12.18
N TRP A 134 -18.25 -4.90 -13.35
CA TRP A 134 -17.44 -3.74 -13.73
C TRP A 134 -18.28 -2.45 -13.78
N ARG A 135 -19.50 -2.51 -14.31
CA ARG A 135 -20.40 -1.36 -14.35
C ARG A 135 -20.82 -0.91 -12.95
N GLN A 136 -21.05 -1.83 -12.02
CA GLN A 136 -21.33 -1.50 -10.62
C GLN A 136 -20.11 -0.92 -9.91
N ILE A 137 -18.93 -1.51 -10.08
CA ILE A 137 -17.66 -1.01 -9.53
C ILE A 137 -17.37 0.40 -10.03
N LEU A 138 -17.60 0.70 -11.32
CA LEU A 138 -17.41 2.06 -11.85
C LEU A 138 -18.40 3.08 -11.29
N LYS A 139 -19.61 2.64 -10.87
CA LYS A 139 -20.60 3.50 -10.22
C LYS A 139 -20.30 3.73 -8.73
N VAL A 140 -19.79 2.70 -8.06
CA VAL A 140 -19.45 2.71 -6.61
C VAL A 140 -18.05 3.24 -6.35
N GLY A 141 -17.16 3.19 -7.34
CA GLY A 141 -15.75 3.63 -7.26
C GLY A 141 -15.54 5.14 -7.17
N ALA A 142 -16.61 5.94 -7.07
CA ALA A 142 -16.50 7.25 -6.45
C ALA A 142 -15.85 7.06 -5.07
N PRO A 143 -14.87 7.89 -4.68
CA PRO A 143 -14.14 7.69 -3.43
C PRO A 143 -15.16 7.49 -2.31
N PRO A 144 -15.12 6.34 -1.60
CA PRO A 144 -15.99 6.16 -0.46
C PRO A 144 -15.77 7.37 0.46
N PRO A 145 -16.83 7.94 1.06
CA PRO A 145 -16.68 8.88 2.14
C PRO A 145 -16.15 8.14 3.37
N THR A 146 -14.98 7.49 3.28
CA THR A 146 -14.17 7.22 4.48
C THR A 146 -13.49 8.53 4.83
N SER A 147 -14.33 9.48 5.22
CA SER A 147 -13.96 10.72 5.90
C SER A 147 -12.89 10.45 6.95
N LEU A 148 -12.93 9.30 7.64
CA LEU A 148 -11.92 8.88 8.61
C LEU A 148 -10.51 8.63 8.03
N ALA A 149 -10.39 8.01 6.85
CA ALA A 149 -9.09 7.72 6.25
C ALA A 149 -8.45 9.00 5.69
N LEU A 150 -9.25 9.84 5.03
CA LEU A 150 -8.83 11.17 4.57
C LEU A 150 -8.50 12.10 5.75
N LEU A 151 -9.33 12.12 6.80
CA LEU A 151 -9.06 12.88 8.03
C LEU A 151 -7.77 12.40 8.69
N ARG A 152 -7.52 11.09 8.76
CA ARG A 152 -6.25 10.54 9.28
C ARG A 152 -5.05 11.02 8.48
N THR A 153 -5.06 10.87 7.16
CA THR A 153 -3.91 11.24 6.32
C THR A 153 -3.69 12.75 6.26
N THR A 154 -4.78 13.53 6.24
CA THR A 154 -4.71 14.99 6.02
C THR A 154 -4.59 15.78 7.32
N VAL A 155 -5.19 15.34 8.42
CA VAL A 155 -5.18 16.06 9.71
C VAL A 155 -4.04 15.60 10.62
N LEU A 156 -3.64 14.32 10.57
CA LEU A 156 -2.58 13.80 11.44
C LEU A 156 -1.27 13.61 10.68
N ALA A 157 -1.27 12.83 9.59
CA ALA A 157 -0.01 12.45 8.95
C ALA A 157 0.69 13.64 8.28
N LEU A 158 -0.04 14.52 7.59
CA LEU A 158 0.53 15.67 6.89
C LEU A 158 1.20 16.70 7.83
N PRO A 159 0.55 17.16 8.92
CA PRO A 159 1.20 18.10 9.85
C PRO A 159 2.37 17.47 10.61
N LEU A 160 2.25 16.22 11.07
CA LEU A 160 3.34 15.53 11.78
C LEU A 160 4.54 15.25 10.86
N ALA A 161 4.29 14.87 9.61
CA ALA A 161 5.32 14.71 8.60
C ALA A 161 6.02 16.05 8.30
N TRP A 162 5.27 17.15 8.21
CA TRP A 162 5.83 18.48 7.99
C TRP A 162 6.67 18.96 9.17
N ILE A 163 6.18 18.82 10.41
CA ILE A 163 6.94 19.17 11.63
C ILE A 163 8.22 18.32 11.72
N GLY A 164 8.11 17.01 11.49
CA GLY A 164 9.27 16.13 11.47
C GLY A 164 10.28 16.52 10.40
N ALA A 165 9.80 16.91 9.22
CA ALA A 165 10.67 17.35 8.13
C ALA A 165 11.47 18.61 8.48
N GLN A 166 10.92 19.53 9.29
CA GLN A 166 11.63 20.72 9.76
C GLN A 166 12.81 20.39 10.68
N TRP A 167 12.76 19.27 11.40
CA TRP A 167 13.81 18.90 12.35
C TRP A 167 14.98 18.17 11.69
N ASN A 168 14.68 17.21 10.81
CA ASN A 168 15.72 16.32 10.27
C ASN A 168 15.51 15.95 8.79
N GLY A 169 14.86 16.84 8.02
CA GLY A 169 14.63 16.66 6.59
C GLY A 169 13.85 15.37 6.28
N LEU A 170 14.42 14.50 5.45
CA LEU A 170 13.76 13.28 5.00
C LEU A 170 13.56 12.26 6.14
N GLU A 171 14.50 12.14 7.07
CA GLU A 171 14.39 11.19 8.19
C GLU A 171 13.29 11.61 9.17
N GLY A 172 13.24 12.90 9.49
CA GLY A 172 12.20 13.45 10.35
C GLY A 172 10.80 13.35 9.75
N LEU A 173 10.68 13.46 8.42
CA LEU A 173 9.43 13.20 7.71
C LEU A 173 8.91 11.77 7.94
N PHE A 174 9.78 10.76 7.80
CA PHE A 174 9.39 9.36 8.04
C PHE A 174 9.01 9.10 9.49
N ILE A 175 9.71 9.71 10.46
CA ILE A 175 9.39 9.63 11.88
C ILE A 175 8.00 10.24 12.16
N GLY A 176 7.70 11.40 11.55
CA GLY A 176 6.40 12.06 11.67
C GLY A 176 5.24 11.19 11.14
N VAL A 177 5.42 10.55 9.98
CA VAL A 177 4.43 9.62 9.43
C VAL A 177 4.24 8.39 10.33
N ALA A 178 5.33 7.83 10.87
CA ALA A 178 5.27 6.69 11.78
C ALA A 178 4.52 7.03 13.08
N ALA A 179 4.81 8.18 13.69
CA ALA A 179 4.13 8.67 14.88
C ALA A 179 2.62 8.86 14.65
N ALA A 180 2.24 9.47 13.51
CA ALA A 180 0.84 9.66 13.15
C ALA A 180 0.08 8.32 13.05
N ASN A 181 0.72 7.29 12.51
CA ASN A 181 0.13 5.95 12.40
C ASN A 181 -0.06 5.28 13.77
N ILE A 182 0.90 5.42 14.69
CA ILE A 182 0.80 4.88 16.06
C ILE A 182 -0.33 5.57 16.83
N ILE A 183 -0.38 6.90 16.80
CA ILE A 183 -1.41 7.69 17.49
C ILE A 183 -2.81 7.30 16.99
N THR A 184 -2.97 7.19 15.67
CA THR A 184 -4.23 6.77 15.07
C THR A 184 -4.62 5.36 15.51
N GLY A 185 -3.66 4.42 15.53
CA GLY A 185 -3.89 3.05 15.99
C GLY A 185 -4.34 2.99 17.45
N LEU A 186 -3.72 3.77 18.33
CA LEU A 186 -4.10 3.87 19.74
C LEU A 186 -5.49 4.50 19.91
N ALA A 187 -5.78 5.59 19.20
CA ALA A 187 -7.08 6.25 19.24
C ALA A 187 -8.22 5.32 18.76
N ALA A 188 -7.99 4.61 17.66
CA ALA A 188 -8.94 3.62 17.15
C ALA A 188 -9.16 2.47 18.14
N PHE A 189 -8.09 1.98 18.78
CA PHE A 189 -8.21 0.96 19.82
C PHE A 189 -9.06 1.45 21.00
N TRP A 190 -8.81 2.66 21.50
CA TRP A 190 -9.57 3.26 22.59
C TRP A 190 -11.05 3.47 22.25
N MET A 191 -11.36 3.97 21.04
CA MET A 191 -12.74 4.11 20.56
C MET A 191 -13.45 2.76 20.40
N ALA A 192 -12.73 1.70 20.06
CA ALA A 192 -13.30 0.37 19.89
C ALA A 192 -13.48 -0.42 21.20
N ARG A 193 -12.82 -0.04 22.30
CA ARG A 193 -12.97 -0.68 23.63
C ARG A 193 -14.43 -0.72 24.14
N PRO A 194 -15.21 0.38 24.15
CA PRO A 194 -16.58 0.35 24.64
C PRO A 194 -17.55 -0.44 23.75
N LEU A 195 -17.31 -0.49 22.43
CA LEU A 195 -18.13 -1.25 21.49
C LEU A 195 -17.98 -2.77 21.67
N ARG A 196 -16.81 -3.25 22.10
CA ARG A 196 -16.56 -4.67 22.38
C ARG A 196 -17.29 -5.19 23.62
N ALA A 197 -17.57 -4.32 24.59
CA ALA A 197 -18.25 -4.69 25.83
C ALA A 197 -19.74 -4.99 25.65
N GLY A 198 -20.36 -4.56 24.54
CA GLY A 198 -21.79 -4.78 24.27
C GLY A 198 -22.14 -5.95 23.34
N ILE A 199 -21.15 -6.64 22.75
CA ILE A 199 -21.36 -7.61 21.66
C ILE A 199 -21.03 -9.07 22.08
N LEU A 200 -20.20 -9.28 23.11
CA LEU A 200 -19.87 -10.62 23.59
C LEU A 200 -20.84 -11.05 24.70
N PRO A 201 -21.53 -12.19 24.58
CA PRO A 201 -22.27 -12.78 25.71
C PRO A 201 -21.30 -13.06 26.85
N ASP A 202 -21.71 -12.71 28.07
CA ASP A 202 -20.93 -12.93 29.28
C ASP A 202 -20.63 -14.44 29.41
N PRO A 203 -19.35 -14.88 29.40
CA PRO A 203 -19.00 -16.30 29.49
C PRO A 203 -19.47 -16.98 30.78
N GLY A 204 -19.91 -16.20 31.78
CA GLY A 204 -20.41 -16.68 33.07
C GLY A 204 -21.94 -16.74 33.21
N ALA A 205 -22.73 -16.41 32.18
CA ALA A 205 -24.19 -16.53 32.25
C ALA A 205 -24.66 -17.95 31.91
N ARG A 206 -24.46 -18.89 32.84
CA ARG A 206 -25.19 -20.16 32.92
C ARG A 206 -25.59 -20.41 34.36
#